data_AF-A0A8H6W9Z2-F1
#
_entry.id   AF-A0A8H6W9Z2-F1
#
_cell.length_a   1.000
_cell.length_b   1.000
_cell.length_c   1.000
_cell.angle_alpha   90.00
_cell.angle_beta   90.00
_cell.angle_gamma   90.00
#
_symmetry.space_group_name_H-M   'P 1'
#
loop_
_entity.id
_entity.type
_entity.pdbx_description
1 polymer ?
#
loop_
_entity_poly.entity_id
_entity_poly.type
_entity_poly.pdbx_seq_one_letter_code
_entity_poly.pdbx_strand_id
1 'polypeptide(L)'
;MTLSRSARTRTLATASLLPLILAQFHSFYTEHAPDPNVYTPHPHFLVLLFAIQLAQQCYWLYQMFYPPDGRANRRRFGEEESQPLDGHPRNTTQDIDDNTEPTQMAYAPVYALCNVFFVIASLTWTLYFLISHLFVFLAAAAQLYAVFGLLGPDGKYSPTRRNHLTHLVAKTNAGFSIVYLARSWGALGIGASRPVFQQQAFLAVALLIMTLTAGPDPTIGLSLVLDLAALAAGSAIEEWRIAFAAIIGVLFVVVLSDSALAWKNGRLHPAPELITDIDAYHDSEQIYLSDIRTPTEDSFPTEQV
;
A
#
# COMPACT_ATOMS: atom_id res chain seq x y z
N MET A 1 -16.34 -1.78 28.81
CA MET A 1 -15.41 -2.67 28.07
C MET A 1 -14.79 -1.89 26.94
N THR A 2 -13.49 -1.64 26.98
CA THR A 2 -12.75 -0.96 25.91
C THR A 2 -12.26 -2.02 24.91
N LEU A 3 -12.62 -1.88 23.64
CA LEU A 3 -12.08 -2.75 22.58
C LEU A 3 -10.56 -2.56 22.48
N SER A 4 -9.82 -3.66 22.35
CA SER A 4 -8.37 -3.62 22.16
C SER A 4 -8.02 -2.78 20.92
N ARG A 5 -6.82 -2.20 20.90
CA ARG A 5 -6.37 -1.40 19.73
C ARG A 5 -6.33 -2.27 18.47
N SER A 6 -5.88 -3.53 18.59
CA SER A 6 -5.87 -4.47 17.47
C SER A 6 -7.26 -4.78 16.96
N ALA A 7 -8.22 -5.06 17.86
CA ALA A 7 -9.60 -5.30 17.47
C ALA A 7 -10.21 -4.11 16.70
N ARG A 8 -9.94 -2.88 17.16
CA ARG A 8 -10.38 -1.65 16.47
C ARG A 8 -9.75 -1.52 15.08
N THR A 9 -8.45 -1.72 14.96
CA THR A 9 -7.73 -1.62 13.68
C THR A 9 -8.20 -2.67 12.67
N ARG A 10 -8.35 -3.93 13.10
CA ARG A 10 -8.86 -5.03 12.25
C ARG A 10 -10.29 -4.75 11.78
N THR A 11 -11.14 -4.27 12.68
CA THR A 11 -12.52 -3.90 12.35
C THR A 11 -12.55 -2.75 11.35
N LEU A 12 -11.76 -1.70 11.57
CA LEU A 12 -11.66 -0.54 10.67
C LEU A 12 -11.22 -0.96 9.26
N ALA A 13 -10.14 -1.74 9.15
CA ALA A 13 -9.61 -2.18 7.86
C ALA A 13 -10.63 -3.07 7.12
N THR A 14 -11.24 -4.03 7.81
CA THR A 14 -12.23 -4.94 7.22
C THR A 14 -13.50 -4.20 6.81
N ALA A 15 -14.02 -3.32 7.68
CA ALA A 15 -15.24 -2.55 7.41
C ALA A 15 -15.07 -1.59 6.23
N SER A 16 -13.86 -1.09 5.99
CA SER A 16 -13.57 -0.21 4.84
C SER A 16 -13.57 -0.93 3.48
N LEU A 17 -13.35 -2.25 3.46
CA LEU A 17 -13.23 -3.02 2.21
C LEU A 17 -14.58 -3.19 1.50
N LEU A 18 -15.66 -3.45 2.24
CA LEU A 18 -16.97 -3.70 1.63
C LEU A 18 -17.50 -2.49 0.85
N PRO A 19 -17.51 -1.26 1.40
CA PRO A 19 -17.89 -0.07 0.64
C PRO A 19 -17.01 0.14 -0.59
N LEU A 20 -15.71 -0.13 -0.51
CA LEU A 20 -14.80 -0.04 -1.66
C LEU A 20 -15.24 -0.98 -2.78
N ILE A 21 -15.50 -2.25 -2.46
CA ILE A 21 -15.94 -3.25 -3.45
C ILE A 21 -17.22 -2.78 -4.15
N LEU A 22 -18.22 -2.33 -3.37
CA LEU A 22 -19.49 -1.84 -3.92
C LEU A 22 -19.29 -0.60 -4.80
N ALA A 23 -18.44 0.34 -4.36
CA ALA A 23 -18.12 1.55 -5.11
C ALA A 23 -17.40 1.24 -6.42
N GLN A 24 -16.51 0.26 -6.45
CA GLN A 24 -15.82 -0.16 -7.67
C GLN A 24 -16.76 -0.87 -8.65
N PHE A 25 -17.63 -1.76 -8.18
CA PHE A 25 -18.68 -2.33 -9.04
C PHE A 25 -19.61 -1.27 -9.62
N HIS A 26 -20.00 -0.28 -8.81
CA HIS A 26 -20.76 0.87 -9.29
C HIS A 26 -19.98 1.66 -10.35
N SER A 27 -18.69 1.90 -10.15
CA SER A 27 -17.82 2.59 -11.12
C SER A 27 -17.77 1.84 -12.45
N PHE A 28 -17.59 0.50 -12.44
CA PHE A 28 -17.58 -0.31 -13.66
C PHE A 28 -18.94 -0.34 -14.37
N TYR A 29 -20.04 -0.30 -13.62
CA TYR A 29 -21.39 -0.30 -14.21
C TYR A 29 -21.77 1.05 -14.80
N THR A 30 -21.32 2.15 -14.19
CA THR A 30 -21.64 3.53 -14.63
C THR A 30 -20.67 4.07 -15.67
N GLU A 31 -19.66 3.30 -16.04
CA GLU A 31 -18.68 3.71 -17.04
C GLU A 31 -19.33 3.78 -18.42
N HIS A 32 -19.37 5.01 -18.96
CA HIS A 32 -19.87 5.26 -20.31
C HIS A 32 -18.78 4.88 -21.33
N ALA A 33 -19.18 4.72 -22.59
CA ALA A 33 -18.23 4.52 -23.68
C ALA A 33 -17.15 5.63 -23.64
N PRO A 34 -15.86 5.28 -23.77
CA PRO A 34 -14.78 6.24 -23.66
C PRO A 34 -14.90 7.31 -24.75
N ASP A 35 -14.73 8.57 -24.37
CA ASP A 35 -14.62 9.67 -25.34
C ASP A 35 -13.41 9.39 -26.24
N PRO A 36 -13.56 9.33 -27.58
CA PRO A 36 -12.46 9.05 -28.48
C PRO A 36 -11.34 10.10 -28.43
N ASN A 37 -11.61 11.29 -27.87
CA ASN A 37 -10.64 12.38 -27.74
C ASN A 37 -9.84 12.35 -26.44
N VAL A 38 -10.06 11.34 -25.58
CA VAL A 38 -9.43 11.24 -24.27
C VAL A 38 -8.81 9.85 -24.12
N TYR A 39 -7.58 9.80 -23.59
CA TYR A 39 -7.01 8.52 -23.19
C TYR A 39 -7.71 8.02 -21.92
N THR A 40 -8.10 6.75 -21.93
CA THR A 40 -8.68 6.08 -20.76
C THR A 40 -8.02 4.70 -20.62
N PRO A 41 -7.88 4.17 -19.40
CA PRO A 41 -7.43 2.80 -19.21
C PRO A 41 -8.46 1.82 -19.79
N HIS A 42 -7.98 0.71 -20.34
CA HIS A 42 -8.86 -0.31 -20.90
C HIS A 42 -9.72 -0.94 -19.78
N PRO A 43 -11.06 -1.03 -19.93
CA PRO A 43 -11.95 -1.43 -18.84
C PRO A 43 -11.66 -2.84 -18.32
N HIS A 44 -11.36 -3.78 -19.22
CA HIS A 44 -11.02 -5.15 -18.80
C HIS A 44 -9.70 -5.25 -18.03
N PHE A 45 -8.73 -4.36 -18.31
CA PHE A 45 -7.49 -4.31 -17.54
C PHE A 45 -7.76 -3.77 -16.13
N LEU A 46 -8.60 -2.74 -15.99
CA LEU A 46 -8.99 -2.23 -14.67
C LEU A 46 -9.67 -3.30 -13.81
N VAL A 47 -10.60 -4.07 -14.38
CA VAL A 47 -11.26 -5.17 -13.66
C VAL A 47 -10.24 -6.24 -13.24
N LEU A 48 -9.30 -6.59 -14.11
CA LEU A 48 -8.24 -7.55 -13.80
C LEU A 48 -7.33 -7.05 -12.67
N LEU A 49 -6.86 -5.80 -12.77
CA LEU A 49 -6.01 -5.17 -11.74
C LEU A 49 -6.74 -5.09 -10.41
N PHE A 50 -8.02 -4.69 -10.41
CA PHE A 50 -8.85 -4.66 -9.22
C PHE A 50 -9.04 -6.06 -8.62
N ALA A 51 -9.26 -7.09 -9.43
CA ALA A 51 -9.41 -8.46 -8.94
C ALA A 51 -8.13 -8.99 -8.27
N ILE A 52 -6.95 -8.73 -8.86
CA ILE A 52 -5.65 -9.09 -8.28
C ILE A 52 -5.44 -8.35 -6.95
N GLN A 53 -5.68 -7.04 -6.95
CA GLN A 53 -5.57 -6.19 -5.76
C GLN A 53 -6.52 -6.65 -4.64
N LEU A 54 -7.78 -6.93 -4.97
CA LEU A 54 -8.78 -7.41 -4.01
C LEU A 54 -8.36 -8.75 -3.40
N ALA A 55 -7.85 -9.67 -4.20
CA ALA A 55 -7.33 -10.95 -3.70
C ALA A 55 -6.18 -10.75 -2.71
N GLN A 56 -5.24 -9.83 -3.02
CA GLN A 56 -4.13 -9.48 -2.13
C GLN A 56 -4.61 -8.85 -0.83
N GLN A 57 -5.57 -7.91 -0.90
CA GLN A 57 -6.17 -7.27 0.28
C GLN A 57 -6.92 -8.26 1.17
N CYS A 58 -7.71 -9.15 0.58
CA CYS A 58 -8.40 -10.22 1.30
C CYS A 58 -7.40 -11.17 1.98
N TYR A 59 -6.33 -11.55 1.29
CA TYR A 59 -5.28 -12.41 1.86
C TYR A 59 -4.52 -11.72 3.01
N TRP A 60 -4.25 -10.43 2.86
CA TRP A 60 -3.62 -9.62 3.91
C TRP A 60 -4.50 -9.44 5.14
N LEU A 61 -5.80 -9.14 4.96
CA LEU A 61 -6.75 -9.09 6.06
C LEU A 61 -6.91 -10.46 6.72
N TYR A 62 -6.96 -11.54 5.95
CA TYR A 62 -7.01 -12.90 6.47
C TYR A 62 -5.82 -13.19 7.41
N GLN A 63 -4.60 -12.79 7.03
CA GLN A 63 -3.42 -12.96 7.88
C GLN A 63 -3.48 -12.15 9.19
N MET A 64 -4.24 -11.04 9.25
CA MET A 64 -4.44 -10.31 10.51
C MET A 64 -5.26 -11.10 11.53
N PHE A 65 -6.20 -11.94 11.08
CA PHE A 65 -7.04 -12.75 11.96
C PHE A 65 -6.43 -14.12 12.24
N TYR A 66 -5.71 -14.69 11.27
CA TYR A 66 -5.13 -16.03 11.33
C TYR A 66 -3.62 -15.96 11.01
N PRO A 67 -2.79 -15.48 11.95
CA PRO A 67 -1.35 -15.54 11.78
C PRO A 67 -0.91 -17.02 11.69
N PRO A 68 -0.01 -17.40 10.77
CA PRO A 68 0.38 -18.80 10.59
C PRO A 68 0.98 -19.38 11.88
N ASP A 69 0.46 -20.54 12.31
CA ASP A 69 0.66 -21.17 13.64
C ASP A 69 2.13 -21.35 14.07
N GLY A 70 3.07 -21.39 13.12
CA GLY A 70 4.49 -21.45 13.40
C GLY A 70 5.09 -20.19 14.02
N ARG A 71 4.38 -19.05 14.01
CA ARG A 71 4.89 -17.76 14.52
C ARG A 71 4.74 -17.61 16.04
N ALA A 72 3.72 -18.22 16.64
CA ALA A 72 3.45 -18.09 18.07
C ALA A 72 4.39 -18.94 18.94
N ASN A 73 4.80 -20.12 18.46
CA ASN A 73 5.63 -21.04 19.25
C ASN A 73 7.11 -20.63 19.35
N ARG A 74 7.63 -19.80 18.43
CA ARG A 74 9.06 -19.44 18.42
C ARG A 74 9.44 -18.45 19.53
N ARG A 75 8.50 -17.63 20.01
CA ARG A 75 8.71 -16.71 21.14
C ARG A 75 8.70 -17.44 22.50
N ARG A 76 7.94 -18.53 22.65
CA ARG A 76 7.83 -19.25 23.93
C ARG A 76 9.13 -19.91 24.38
N PHE A 77 9.95 -20.40 23.44
CA PHE A 77 11.19 -21.11 23.78
C PHE A 77 12.32 -20.20 24.30
N GLY A 78 12.25 -18.88 24.13
CA GLY A 78 13.31 -17.96 24.59
C GLY A 78 13.07 -17.33 25.96
N GLU A 79 11.82 -17.14 26.38
CA GLU A 79 11.47 -16.46 27.63
C GLU A 79 11.04 -17.41 28.77
N GLU A 80 10.76 -18.69 28.49
CA GLU A 80 10.29 -19.64 29.51
C GLU A 80 11.38 -20.05 30.53
N GLU A 81 12.66 -19.71 30.32
CA GLU A 81 13.72 -20.10 31.27
C GLU A 81 13.88 -19.14 32.46
N SER A 82 13.13 -18.04 32.54
CA SER A 82 13.32 -17.05 33.64
C SER A 82 12.07 -16.45 34.29
N GLN A 83 10.85 -16.87 33.93
CA GLN A 83 9.64 -16.40 34.64
C GLN A 83 9.26 -17.30 35.84
N PRO A 84 9.17 -16.75 37.06
CA PRO A 84 8.72 -17.51 38.24
C PRO A 84 7.26 -17.95 38.09
N LEU A 85 6.95 -19.15 38.59
CA LEU A 85 5.60 -19.77 38.60
C LEU A 85 4.60 -18.98 39.46
N ASP A 86 4.19 -17.79 39.03
CA ASP A 86 3.00 -17.14 39.58
C ASP A 86 1.78 -17.58 38.78
N GLY A 87 0.96 -18.45 39.40
CA GLY A 87 -0.17 -19.17 38.81
C GLY A 87 -1.39 -18.31 38.46
N HIS A 88 -1.22 -17.12 37.89
CA HIS A 88 -2.35 -16.35 37.37
C HIS A 88 -2.86 -16.95 36.06
N PRO A 89 -4.17 -17.25 35.95
CA PRO A 89 -4.76 -17.75 34.72
C PRO A 89 -4.54 -16.73 33.61
N ARG A 90 -3.73 -17.11 32.63
CA ARG A 90 -3.37 -16.29 31.47
C ARG A 90 -4.64 -16.03 30.66
N ASN A 91 -5.05 -14.77 30.56
CA ASN A 91 -6.19 -14.38 29.73
C ASN A 91 -5.82 -14.55 28.25
N THR A 92 -6.45 -15.50 27.57
CA THR A 92 -6.27 -15.82 26.13
C THR A 92 -6.45 -14.63 25.21
N THR A 93 -7.14 -13.57 25.64
CA THR A 93 -7.30 -12.33 24.89
C THR A 93 -6.03 -11.49 24.79
N GLN A 94 -5.11 -11.59 25.76
CA GLN A 94 -3.85 -10.85 25.74
C GLN A 94 -2.86 -11.45 24.72
N ASP A 95 -2.82 -12.78 24.62
CA ASP A 95 -2.00 -13.51 23.64
C ASP A 95 -2.39 -13.21 22.17
N ILE A 96 -3.64 -12.79 21.90
CA ILE A 96 -4.10 -12.44 20.55
C ILE A 96 -3.62 -11.06 20.11
N ASP A 97 -3.49 -10.11 21.04
CA ASP A 97 -3.03 -8.74 20.74
C ASP A 97 -1.53 -8.75 20.40
N ASP A 98 -0.72 -9.53 21.13
CA ASP A 98 0.75 -9.62 20.98
C ASP A 98 1.22 -10.27 19.68
N ASN A 99 0.34 -10.99 18.97
CA ASN A 99 0.67 -11.66 17.72
C ASN A 99 0.46 -10.80 16.46
N THR A 100 -0.11 -9.60 16.61
CA THR A 100 -0.37 -8.72 15.46
C THR A 100 0.93 -8.09 14.97
N GLU A 101 1.21 -8.18 13.67
CA GLU A 101 2.41 -7.58 13.10
C GLU A 101 2.36 -6.04 13.20
N PRO A 102 3.38 -5.38 13.76
CA PRO A 102 3.35 -3.93 14.00
C PRO A 102 3.24 -3.14 12.69
N THR A 103 3.85 -3.62 11.60
CA THR A 103 3.75 -3.02 10.27
C THR A 103 2.30 -3.03 9.74
N GLN A 104 1.56 -4.11 9.95
CA GLN A 104 0.14 -4.20 9.58
C GLN A 104 -0.69 -3.18 10.37
N MET A 105 -0.42 -3.07 11.66
CA MET A 105 -1.12 -2.14 12.56
C MET A 105 -0.84 -0.68 12.23
N ALA A 106 0.36 -0.37 11.74
CA ALA A 106 0.72 0.96 11.27
C ALA A 106 0.08 1.32 9.92
N TYR A 107 0.02 0.38 8.99
CA TYR A 107 -0.54 0.61 7.64
C TYR A 107 -2.08 0.63 7.60
N ALA A 108 -2.75 -0.19 8.42
CA ALA A 108 -4.19 -0.38 8.37
C ALA A 108 -5.06 0.90 8.45
N PRO A 109 -4.72 1.92 9.27
CA PRO A 109 -5.45 3.20 9.25
C PRO A 109 -5.33 3.94 7.91
N VAL A 110 -4.14 3.96 7.31
CA VAL A 110 -3.92 4.59 6.00
C VAL A 110 -4.66 3.83 4.91
N TYR A 111 -4.63 2.50 4.96
CA TYR A 111 -5.42 1.63 4.09
C TYR A 111 -6.92 1.96 4.14
N ALA A 112 -7.50 2.01 5.34
CA ALA A 112 -8.92 2.32 5.52
C ALA A 112 -9.26 3.74 5.04
N LEU A 113 -8.40 4.73 5.30
CA LEU A 113 -8.56 6.10 4.84
C LEU A 113 -8.58 6.19 3.30
N CYS A 114 -7.64 5.52 2.63
CA CYS A 114 -7.58 5.47 1.18
C CYS A 114 -8.85 4.83 0.59
N ASN A 115 -9.36 3.77 1.20
CA ASN A 115 -10.62 3.14 0.78
C ASN A 115 -11.79 4.11 0.86
N VAL A 116 -11.89 4.90 1.94
CA VAL A 116 -12.90 5.94 2.08
C VAL A 116 -12.77 6.99 0.97
N PHE A 117 -11.55 7.45 0.67
CA PHE A 117 -11.33 8.39 -0.44
C PHE A 117 -11.76 7.82 -1.80
N PHE A 118 -11.45 6.55 -2.08
CA PHE A 118 -11.89 5.89 -3.31
C PHE A 118 -13.41 5.74 -3.40
N VAL A 119 -14.08 5.44 -2.28
CA VAL A 119 -15.54 5.36 -2.23
C VAL A 119 -16.15 6.71 -2.57
N ILE A 120 -15.68 7.79 -1.93
CA ILE A 120 -16.17 9.14 -2.20
C ILE A 120 -15.89 9.54 -3.65
N ALA A 121 -14.70 9.28 -4.16
CA ALA A 121 -14.35 9.52 -5.55
C ALA A 121 -15.30 8.80 -6.51
N SER A 122 -15.49 7.49 -6.32
CA SER A 122 -16.35 6.68 -7.20
C SER A 122 -17.81 7.14 -7.19
N LEU A 123 -18.34 7.56 -6.04
CA LEU A 123 -19.70 8.06 -5.92
C LEU A 123 -19.86 9.47 -6.53
N THR A 124 -18.83 10.31 -6.44
CA THR A 124 -18.87 11.69 -6.96
C THR A 124 -18.46 11.79 -8.44
N TRP A 125 -17.95 10.72 -9.05
CA TRP A 125 -17.44 10.69 -10.43
C TRP A 125 -18.42 11.25 -11.47
N THR A 126 -19.71 10.90 -11.38
CA THR A 126 -20.73 11.28 -12.37
C THR A 126 -21.37 12.65 -12.11
N LEU A 127 -21.38 13.12 -10.86
CA LEU A 127 -22.07 14.34 -10.44
C LEU A 127 -21.14 15.52 -10.22
N TYR A 128 -19.96 15.27 -9.64
CA TYR A 128 -19.01 16.29 -9.20
C TYR A 128 -17.58 15.86 -9.52
N PHE A 129 -17.23 15.91 -10.81
CA PHE A 129 -15.95 15.42 -11.31
C PHE A 129 -14.74 15.99 -10.55
N LEU A 130 -14.73 17.30 -10.26
CA LEU A 130 -13.62 17.95 -9.56
C LEU A 130 -13.44 17.40 -8.14
N ILE A 131 -14.55 17.13 -7.44
CA ILE A 131 -14.53 16.52 -6.10
C ILE A 131 -13.96 15.11 -6.22
N SER A 132 -14.40 14.32 -7.20
CA SER A 132 -13.87 12.99 -7.44
C SER A 132 -12.36 13.02 -7.69
N HIS A 133 -11.88 13.95 -8.53
CA HIS A 133 -10.46 14.09 -8.85
C HIS A 133 -9.65 14.43 -7.59
N LEU A 134 -10.12 15.35 -6.76
CA LEU A 134 -9.47 15.70 -5.48
C LEU A 134 -9.33 14.47 -4.57
N PHE A 135 -10.38 13.66 -4.43
CA PHE A 135 -10.32 12.47 -3.58
C PHE A 135 -9.41 11.37 -4.14
N VAL A 136 -9.38 11.17 -5.46
CA VAL A 136 -8.40 10.26 -6.09
C VAL A 136 -6.97 10.75 -5.86
N PHE A 137 -6.73 12.06 -5.98
CA PHE A 137 -5.43 12.64 -5.69
C PHE A 137 -5.02 12.43 -4.22
N LEU A 138 -5.93 12.68 -3.27
CA LEU A 138 -5.67 12.43 -1.84
C LEU A 138 -5.40 10.95 -1.55
N ALA A 139 -6.11 10.03 -2.21
CA ALA A 139 -5.86 8.59 -2.11
C ALA A 139 -4.48 8.21 -2.65
N ALA A 140 -4.10 8.74 -3.81
CA ALA A 140 -2.76 8.53 -4.38
C ALA A 140 -1.66 9.08 -3.48
N ALA A 141 -1.81 10.32 -2.99
CA ALA A 141 -0.86 10.94 -2.08
C ALA A 141 -0.70 10.15 -0.76
N ALA A 142 -1.81 9.68 -0.18
CA ALA A 142 -1.79 8.89 1.05
C ALA A 142 -1.14 7.51 0.84
N GLN A 143 -1.39 6.83 -0.29
CA GLN A 143 -0.70 5.56 -0.60
C GLN A 143 0.78 5.76 -0.87
N LEU A 144 1.17 6.82 -1.59
CA LEU A 144 2.58 7.16 -1.81
C LEU A 144 3.29 7.51 -0.50
N TYR A 145 2.63 8.25 0.40
CA TYR A 145 3.13 8.49 1.74
C TYR A 145 3.28 7.17 2.54
N ALA A 146 2.30 6.26 2.45
CA ALA A 146 2.40 4.97 3.11
C ALA A 146 3.61 4.17 2.62
N VAL A 147 3.85 4.15 1.30
CA VAL A 147 4.96 3.42 0.71
C VAL A 147 6.32 4.06 1.05
N PHE A 148 6.49 5.36 0.80
CA PHE A 148 7.80 6.01 0.89
C PHE A 148 8.11 6.59 2.26
N GLY A 149 7.09 7.08 2.98
CA GLY A 149 7.24 7.68 4.30
C GLY A 149 7.10 6.66 5.43
N LEU A 150 6.03 5.86 5.42
CA LEU A 150 5.75 4.93 6.52
C LEU A 150 6.49 3.59 6.36
N LEU A 151 6.48 3.01 5.16
CA LEU A 151 7.04 1.70 4.83
C LEU A 151 8.38 1.82 4.07
N GLY A 152 9.07 2.95 4.20
CA GLY A 152 10.35 3.18 3.55
C GLY A 152 11.43 2.18 4.00
N PRO A 153 12.47 1.95 3.17
CA PRO A 153 13.54 0.99 3.47
C PRO A 153 14.32 1.33 4.73
N ASP A 154 14.48 2.62 5.04
CA ASP A 154 15.23 3.11 6.20
C ASP A 154 14.35 3.31 7.45
N GLY A 155 13.06 2.98 7.37
CA GLY A 155 12.09 3.23 8.44
C GLY A 155 11.96 2.09 9.46
N LYS A 156 11.25 2.37 10.56
CA LYS A 156 10.87 1.39 11.61
C LYS A 156 10.13 0.16 11.05
N TYR A 157 9.51 0.30 9.89
CA TYR A 157 8.72 -0.75 9.25
C TYR A 157 9.36 -1.24 7.95
N SER A 158 10.69 -1.27 7.90
CA SER A 158 11.47 -1.71 6.74
C SER A 158 11.04 -3.11 6.25
N PRO A 159 11.24 -3.42 4.96
CA PRO A 159 10.84 -4.71 4.40
C PRO A 159 11.57 -5.89 5.06
N THR A 160 10.81 -6.82 5.62
CA THR A 160 11.26 -8.10 6.18
C THR A 160 10.45 -9.24 5.55
N ARG A 161 10.93 -10.49 5.66
CA ARG A 161 10.14 -11.66 5.20
C ARG A 161 8.79 -11.78 5.89
N ARG A 162 8.66 -11.24 7.11
CA ARG A 162 7.42 -11.31 7.89
C ARG A 162 6.36 -10.33 7.37
N ASN A 163 6.78 -9.09 7.08
CA ASN A 163 5.89 -8.00 6.69
C ASN A 163 5.80 -7.77 5.17
N HIS A 164 6.48 -8.59 4.36
CA HIS A 164 6.52 -8.49 2.91
C HIS A 164 5.12 -8.38 2.27
N LEU A 165 4.12 -9.10 2.81
CA LEU A 165 2.75 -9.00 2.29
C LEU A 165 2.15 -7.59 2.47
N THR A 166 2.43 -6.92 3.58
CA THR A 166 1.96 -5.55 3.82
C THR A 166 2.60 -4.57 2.83
N HIS A 167 3.90 -4.73 2.57
CA HIS A 167 4.61 -3.97 1.53
C HIS A 167 4.02 -4.22 0.15
N LEU A 168 3.79 -5.48 -0.22
CA LEU A 168 3.18 -5.86 -1.49
C LEU A 168 1.80 -5.22 -1.69
N VAL A 169 0.94 -5.28 -0.66
CA VAL A 169 -0.40 -4.66 -0.69
C VAL A 169 -0.32 -3.13 -0.78
N ALA A 170 0.56 -2.50 -0.01
CA ALA A 170 0.72 -1.04 -0.05
C ALA A 170 1.21 -0.56 -1.42
N LYS A 171 2.18 -1.25 -2.01
CA LYS A 171 2.77 -0.92 -3.32
C LYS A 171 1.80 -1.15 -4.48
N THR A 172 1.06 -2.25 -4.47
CA THR A 172 0.03 -2.54 -5.47
C THR A 172 -1.16 -1.58 -5.36
N ASN A 173 -1.58 -1.24 -4.14
CA ASN A 173 -2.58 -0.19 -3.90
C ASN A 173 -2.12 1.18 -4.39
N ALA A 174 -0.83 1.52 -4.23
CA ALA A 174 -0.28 2.77 -4.75
C ALA A 174 -0.32 2.81 -6.28
N GLY A 175 0.07 1.73 -6.97
CA GLY A 175 -0.10 1.61 -8.43
C GLY A 175 -1.55 1.79 -8.84
N PHE A 176 -2.48 1.08 -8.18
CA PHE A 176 -3.90 1.23 -8.45
C PHE A 176 -4.42 2.68 -8.25
N SER A 177 -3.94 3.41 -7.23
CA SER A 177 -4.25 4.83 -7.09
C SER A 177 -3.67 5.70 -8.22
N ILE A 178 -2.49 5.36 -8.73
CA ILE A 178 -1.86 6.08 -9.83
C ILE A 178 -2.64 5.87 -11.14
N VAL A 179 -3.13 4.67 -11.45
CA VAL A 179 -3.96 4.46 -12.65
C VAL A 179 -5.31 5.19 -12.56
N TYR A 180 -5.94 5.27 -11.39
CA TYR A 180 -7.15 6.08 -11.21
C TYR A 180 -6.86 7.58 -11.31
N LEU A 181 -5.72 8.03 -10.80
CA LEU A 181 -5.29 9.41 -10.95
C LEU A 181 -5.07 9.75 -12.44
N ALA A 182 -4.37 8.88 -13.17
CA ALA A 182 -4.17 9.02 -14.61
C ALA A 182 -5.50 9.01 -15.39
N ARG A 183 -6.44 8.12 -15.04
CA ARG A 183 -7.79 8.11 -15.60
C ARG A 183 -8.51 9.43 -15.38
N SER A 184 -8.47 9.96 -14.16
CA SER A 184 -9.11 11.24 -13.83
C SER A 184 -8.43 12.41 -14.56
N TRP A 185 -7.12 12.35 -14.77
CA TRP A 185 -6.39 13.36 -15.53
C TRP A 185 -6.77 13.36 -17.02
N GLY A 186 -6.90 12.17 -17.61
CA GLY A 186 -7.42 12.03 -18.97
C GLY A 186 -8.79 12.67 -19.11
N ALA A 187 -9.73 12.32 -18.22
CA ALA A 187 -11.10 12.83 -18.26
C ALA A 187 -11.24 14.36 -18.07
N LEU A 188 -10.27 15.03 -17.43
CA LEU A 188 -10.25 16.50 -17.37
C LEU A 188 -9.94 17.18 -18.71
N GLY A 189 -9.50 16.42 -19.73
CA GLY A 189 -9.03 16.99 -20.99
C GLY A 189 -7.76 17.83 -20.85
N ILE A 190 -7.10 17.81 -19.67
CA ILE A 190 -5.83 18.51 -19.42
C ILE A 190 -4.69 17.88 -20.25
N GLY A 191 -4.87 16.64 -20.73
CA GLY A 191 -4.16 16.12 -21.89
C GLY A 191 -5.04 16.32 -23.13
N ALA A 192 -4.70 17.29 -23.98
CA ALA A 192 -5.35 17.46 -25.26
C ALA A 192 -5.35 16.15 -26.07
N SER A 193 -6.17 16.11 -27.13
CA SER A 193 -6.23 15.01 -28.12
C SER A 193 -4.87 14.60 -28.68
N ARG A 194 -3.82 15.41 -28.49
CA ARG A 194 -2.43 15.04 -28.73
C ARG A 194 -1.55 15.35 -27.51
N PRO A 195 -0.77 14.38 -26.99
CA PRO A 195 0.16 14.62 -25.90
C PRO A 195 1.23 15.64 -26.31
N VAL A 196 1.42 16.70 -25.51
CA VAL A 196 2.55 17.62 -25.67
C VAL A 196 3.80 16.93 -25.12
N PHE A 197 4.95 17.11 -25.77
CA PHE A 197 6.23 16.53 -25.33
C PHE A 197 6.52 16.78 -23.84
N GLN A 198 6.20 17.98 -23.34
CA GLN A 198 6.35 18.33 -21.93
C GLN A 198 5.53 17.43 -20.99
N GLN A 199 4.30 17.09 -21.38
CA GLN A 199 3.43 16.20 -20.58
C GLN A 199 3.96 14.77 -20.58
N GLN A 200 4.42 14.28 -21.74
CA GLN A 200 5.04 12.95 -21.85
C GLN A 200 6.31 12.85 -21.01
N ALA A 201 7.18 13.87 -21.11
CA ALA A 201 8.42 13.92 -20.35
C ALA A 201 8.16 13.99 -18.85
N PHE A 202 7.19 14.82 -18.41
CA PHE A 202 6.80 14.90 -17.01
C PHE A 202 6.29 13.56 -16.48
N LEU A 203 5.38 12.90 -17.21
CA LEU A 203 4.86 11.59 -16.83
C LEU A 203 6.00 10.55 -16.75
N ALA A 204 6.83 10.47 -17.79
CA ALA A 204 7.94 9.53 -17.85
C ALA A 204 8.92 9.71 -16.67
N VAL A 205 9.31 10.95 -16.39
CA VAL A 205 10.23 11.29 -15.29
C VAL A 205 9.58 10.98 -13.93
N ALA A 206 8.31 11.34 -13.72
CA ALA A 206 7.62 11.06 -12.47
C ALA A 206 7.52 9.54 -12.19
N LEU A 207 7.12 8.75 -13.18
CA LEU A 207 7.04 7.28 -13.05
C LEU A 207 8.42 6.65 -12.88
N LEU A 208 9.45 7.16 -13.56
CA LEU A 208 10.82 6.70 -13.42
C LEU A 208 11.35 6.97 -12.01
N ILE A 209 11.15 8.18 -11.48
CA ILE A 209 11.55 8.53 -10.12
C ILE A 209 10.83 7.61 -9.12
N MET A 210 9.51 7.45 -9.23
CA MET A 210 8.76 6.56 -8.34
C MET A 210 9.25 5.12 -8.39
N THR A 211 9.65 4.63 -9.56
CA THR A 211 10.21 3.29 -9.73
C THR A 211 11.58 3.18 -9.05
N LEU A 212 12.47 4.15 -9.25
CA LEU A 212 13.81 4.16 -8.68
C LEU A 212 13.79 4.35 -7.15
N THR A 213 12.85 5.14 -6.62
CA THR A 213 12.73 5.38 -5.17
C THR A 213 12.04 4.24 -4.43
N ALA A 214 11.41 3.29 -5.13
CA ALA A 214 10.73 2.13 -4.54
C ALA A 214 11.69 1.13 -3.86
N GLY A 215 12.99 1.31 -4.10
CA GLY A 215 14.04 0.40 -3.67
C GLY A 215 14.12 -0.85 -4.57
N PRO A 216 14.91 -1.86 -4.16
CA PRO A 216 15.23 -3.05 -4.97
C PRO A 216 14.04 -3.99 -5.21
N ASP A 217 12.87 -3.68 -4.65
CA ASP A 217 11.66 -4.47 -4.84
C ASP A 217 10.93 -4.00 -6.12
N PRO A 218 10.81 -4.87 -7.14
CA PRO A 218 10.25 -4.51 -8.43
C PRO A 218 8.74 -4.25 -8.39
N THR A 219 8.06 -4.48 -7.28
CA THR A 219 6.58 -4.45 -7.18
C THR A 219 5.97 -3.14 -7.70
N ILE A 220 6.50 -1.97 -7.31
CA ILE A 220 5.96 -0.68 -7.80
C ILE A 220 6.23 -0.50 -9.29
N GLY A 221 7.44 -0.79 -9.74
CA GLY A 221 7.77 -0.66 -11.16
C GLY A 221 6.91 -1.58 -12.03
N LEU A 222 6.65 -2.80 -11.57
CA LEU A 222 5.75 -3.75 -12.24
C LEU A 222 4.29 -3.27 -12.22
N SER A 223 3.79 -2.73 -11.11
CA SER A 223 2.42 -2.19 -11.08
C SER A 223 2.28 -1.01 -12.05
N LEU A 224 3.23 -0.08 -12.08
CA LEU A 224 3.24 1.04 -13.01
C LEU A 224 3.32 0.60 -14.48
N VAL A 225 4.08 -0.46 -14.79
CA VAL A 225 4.11 -1.06 -16.14
C VAL A 225 2.74 -1.61 -16.53
N LEU A 226 2.05 -2.28 -15.61
CA LEU A 226 0.70 -2.79 -15.86
C LEU A 226 -0.34 -1.66 -16.01
N ASP A 227 -0.21 -0.60 -15.22
CA ASP A 227 -1.07 0.59 -15.31
C ASP A 227 -0.89 1.29 -16.66
N LEU A 228 0.35 1.45 -17.11
CA LEU A 228 0.65 1.99 -18.44
C LEU A 228 0.16 1.07 -19.56
N ALA A 229 0.24 -0.25 -19.38
CA ALA A 229 -0.31 -1.20 -20.36
C ALA A 229 -1.83 -1.06 -20.46
N ALA A 230 -2.52 -0.87 -19.33
CA ALA A 230 -3.95 -0.58 -19.30
C ALA A 230 -4.27 0.73 -20.05
N LEU A 231 -3.49 1.79 -19.82
CA LEU A 231 -3.63 3.08 -20.51
C LEU A 231 -3.34 2.98 -22.02
N ALA A 232 -2.29 2.25 -22.41
CA ALA A 232 -1.94 2.02 -23.80
C ALA A 232 -3.03 1.25 -24.55
N ALA A 233 -3.61 0.23 -23.92
CA ALA A 233 -4.67 -0.59 -24.51
C ALA A 233 -6.01 0.14 -24.62
N GLY A 234 -6.31 1.07 -23.70
CA GLY A 234 -7.58 1.81 -23.70
C GLY A 234 -7.55 3.11 -24.49
N SER A 235 -6.37 3.63 -24.81
CA SER A 235 -6.25 4.87 -25.57
C SER A 235 -6.61 4.70 -27.04
N ALA A 236 -7.64 5.42 -27.49
CA ALA A 236 -8.00 5.54 -28.90
C ALA A 236 -6.96 6.39 -29.68
N ILE A 237 -6.25 7.27 -28.99
CA ILE A 237 -5.27 8.20 -29.57
C ILE A 237 -3.93 7.48 -29.77
N GLU A 238 -3.50 7.39 -31.02
CA GLU A 238 -2.28 6.68 -31.40
C GLU A 238 -1.02 7.25 -30.73
N GLU A 239 -0.91 8.57 -30.61
CA GLU A 239 0.25 9.21 -29.99
C GLU A 239 0.37 8.90 -28.50
N TRP A 240 -0.76 8.85 -27.77
CA TRP A 240 -0.75 8.43 -26.37
C TRP A 240 -0.36 6.96 -26.24
N ARG A 241 -0.88 6.09 -27.12
CA ARG A 241 -0.53 4.66 -27.13
C ARG A 241 0.96 4.43 -27.38
N ILE A 242 1.56 5.14 -28.34
CA ILE A 242 3.01 5.09 -28.60
C ILE A 242 3.79 5.62 -27.40
N ALA A 243 3.36 6.74 -26.81
CA ALA A 243 4.03 7.32 -25.64
C ALA A 243 4.02 6.37 -24.45
N PHE A 244 2.86 5.77 -24.12
CA PHE A 244 2.77 4.79 -23.04
C PHE A 244 3.62 3.55 -23.33
N ALA A 245 3.61 3.03 -24.57
CA ALA A 245 4.47 1.90 -24.97
C ALA A 245 5.97 2.20 -24.81
N ALA A 246 6.41 3.41 -25.17
CA ALA A 246 7.79 3.84 -24.97
C ALA A 246 8.16 3.90 -23.48
N ILE A 247 7.29 4.47 -22.64
CA ILE A 247 7.51 4.56 -21.19
C ILE A 247 7.54 3.14 -20.57
N ILE A 248 6.65 2.23 -21.00
CA ILE A 248 6.67 0.82 -20.58
C ILE A 248 8.03 0.20 -20.87
N GLY A 249 8.58 0.39 -22.07
CA GLY A 249 9.88 -0.14 -22.44
C GLY A 249 11.00 0.36 -21.52
N VAL A 250 11.02 1.66 -21.22
CA VAL A 250 12.00 2.26 -20.30
C VAL A 250 11.85 1.71 -18.88
N LEU A 251 10.64 1.73 -18.32
CA LEU A 251 10.41 1.24 -16.95
C LEU A 251 10.72 -0.24 -16.83
N PHE A 252 10.36 -1.05 -17.81
CA PHE A 252 10.65 -2.49 -17.81
C PHE A 252 12.15 -2.77 -17.80
N VAL A 253 12.94 -2.04 -18.60
CA VAL A 253 14.41 -2.16 -18.58
C VAL A 253 14.98 -1.76 -17.22
N VAL A 254 14.49 -0.68 -16.62
CA VAL A 254 14.93 -0.22 -15.29
C VAL A 254 14.61 -1.27 -14.23
N VAL A 255 13.37 -1.76 -14.18
CA VAL A 255 12.93 -2.79 -13.22
C VAL A 255 13.73 -4.08 -13.38
N LEU A 256 13.95 -4.53 -14.61
CA LEU A 256 14.73 -5.75 -14.88
C LEU A 256 16.20 -5.57 -14.47
N SER A 257 16.78 -4.41 -14.76
CA SER A 257 18.17 -4.10 -14.41
C SER A 257 18.36 -4.05 -12.90
N ASP A 258 17.46 -3.37 -12.19
CA ASP A 258 17.51 -3.26 -10.73
C ASP A 258 17.29 -4.62 -10.06
N SER A 259 16.32 -5.41 -10.55
CA SER A 259 16.10 -6.79 -10.09
C SER A 259 17.32 -7.68 -10.31
N ALA A 260 17.98 -7.56 -11.47
CA ALA A 260 19.19 -8.33 -11.79
C ALA A 260 20.38 -7.93 -10.90
N LEU A 261 20.53 -6.63 -10.61
CA LEU A 261 21.54 -6.12 -9.69
C LEU A 261 21.28 -6.57 -8.26
N ALA A 262 20.05 -6.45 -7.77
CA ALA A 262 19.64 -6.91 -6.45
C ALA A 262 19.88 -8.42 -6.28
N TRP A 263 19.51 -9.22 -7.28
CA TRP A 263 19.80 -10.67 -7.31
C TRP A 263 21.30 -10.94 -7.24
N LYS A 264 22.11 -10.27 -8.07
CA LYS A 264 23.56 -10.46 -8.12
C LYS A 264 24.20 -10.12 -6.78
N ASN A 265 23.79 -9.01 -6.16
CA ASN A 265 24.33 -8.56 -4.88
C ASN A 265 23.92 -9.50 -3.74
N GLY A 266 22.69 -10.00 -3.74
CA GLY A 266 22.22 -10.99 -2.76
C GLY A 266 22.97 -12.33 -2.83
N ARG A 267 23.51 -12.71 -4.00
CA ARG A 267 24.40 -13.88 -4.12
C ARG A 267 25.80 -13.64 -3.56
N LEU A 268 26.31 -12.41 -3.68
CA LEU A 268 27.66 -12.04 -3.23
C LEU A 268 27.72 -11.81 -1.72
N HIS A 269 26.62 -11.34 -1.14
CA HIS A 269 26.45 -11.19 0.28
C HIS A 269 25.25 -12.06 0.69
N PRO A 270 25.43 -13.37 0.95
CA PRO A 270 24.42 -14.07 1.71
C PRO A 270 24.22 -13.24 2.97
N ALA A 271 23.00 -12.72 3.15
CA ALA A 271 22.67 -11.98 4.37
C ALA A 271 23.17 -12.83 5.54
N PRO A 272 23.79 -12.24 6.58
CA PRO A 272 24.03 -12.94 7.82
C PRO A 272 22.64 -13.29 8.41
N GLU A 273 22.03 -14.33 7.83
CA GLU A 273 20.67 -14.75 8.06
C GLU A 273 20.56 -15.14 9.53
N LEU A 274 19.51 -14.65 10.17
CA LEU A 274 18.97 -15.05 11.47
C LEU A 274 19.35 -14.21 12.70
N ILE A 275 20.57 -13.69 12.86
CA ILE A 275 20.91 -12.95 14.09
C ILE A 275 20.42 -11.50 14.01
N THR A 276 20.67 -10.80 12.90
CA THR A 276 20.26 -9.40 12.75
C THR A 276 18.74 -9.21 12.57
N ASP A 277 18.03 -10.22 12.05
CA ASP A 277 16.57 -10.18 11.89
C ASP A 277 15.85 -10.25 13.24
N ILE A 278 16.44 -10.92 14.23
CA ILE A 278 15.90 -10.98 15.60
C ILE A 278 16.11 -9.64 16.30
N ASP A 279 17.32 -9.08 16.19
CA ASP A 279 17.66 -7.81 16.84
C ASP A 279 16.86 -6.63 16.26
N ALA A 280 16.79 -6.51 14.92
CA ALA A 280 16.00 -5.45 14.27
C ALA A 280 14.50 -5.56 14.60
N TYR A 281 14.00 -6.79 14.76
CA TYR A 281 12.63 -7.01 15.17
C TYR A 281 12.39 -6.61 16.63
N HIS A 282 13.29 -7.00 17.55
CA HIS A 282 13.23 -6.61 18.95
C HIS A 282 13.27 -5.09 19.13
N ASP A 283 14.12 -4.40 18.37
CA ASP A 283 14.18 -2.93 18.38
C ASP A 283 12.85 -2.31 17.92
N SER A 284 12.26 -2.81 16.83
CA SER A 284 10.98 -2.30 16.33
C SER A 284 9.83 -2.51 17.34
N GLU A 285 9.84 -3.63 18.05
CA GLU A 285 8.88 -3.98 19.09
C GLU A 285 9.09 -3.12 20.34
N GLN A 286 10.32 -2.95 20.80
CA GLN A 286 10.63 -2.07 21.94
C GLN A 286 10.21 -0.63 21.68
N ILE A 287 10.48 -0.09 20.49
CA ILE A 287 10.04 1.28 20.14
C ILE A 287 8.50 1.35 20.08
N TYR A 288 7.83 0.31 19.57
CA TYR A 288 6.36 0.28 19.56
C TYR A 288 5.78 0.23 20.98
N LEU A 289 6.39 -0.54 21.87
CA LEU A 289 5.99 -0.64 23.27
C LEU A 289 6.34 0.63 24.05
N SER A 290 7.44 1.32 23.74
CA SER A 290 7.80 2.58 24.38
C SER A 290 6.82 3.69 24.01
N ASP A 291 6.39 3.78 22.74
CA ASP A 291 5.37 4.73 22.29
C ASP A 291 4.01 4.50 23.00
N ILE A 292 3.74 3.27 23.44
CA ILE A 292 2.52 2.92 24.19
C ILE A 292 2.67 3.22 25.68
N ARG A 293 3.87 3.03 26.23
CA ARG A 293 4.15 3.14 27.68
C ARG A 293 4.51 4.53 28.16
N THR A 294 4.66 5.52 27.30
CA THR A 294 4.64 6.91 27.72
C THR A 294 3.18 7.39 27.76
N PRO A 295 2.44 7.22 28.89
CA PRO A 295 1.32 8.11 29.09
C PRO A 295 1.91 9.52 29.06
N THR A 296 1.30 10.40 28.29
CA THR A 296 1.38 11.83 28.55
C THR A 296 0.91 12.03 29.99
N GLU A 297 1.83 11.89 30.95
CA GLU A 297 1.74 12.59 32.22
C GLU A 297 1.78 14.06 31.83
N ASP A 298 0.61 14.59 31.47
CA ASP A 298 0.35 16.01 31.53
C ASP A 298 0.67 16.40 32.97
N SER A 299 1.87 16.93 33.16
CA SER A 299 2.24 17.72 34.32
C SER A 299 1.25 18.87 34.39
N PHE A 300 0.11 18.65 35.06
CA PHE A 300 -0.78 19.71 35.44
C PHE A 300 0.05 20.71 36.25
N PRO A 301 0.20 21.96 35.79
CA PRO A 301 0.87 22.97 36.59
C PRO A 301 0.04 23.14 37.85
N THR A 302 0.59 22.72 38.98
CA THR A 302 0.02 22.99 40.29
C THR A 302 0.05 24.50 40.48
N GLU A 303 -1.08 25.16 40.22
CA GLU A 303 -1.29 26.55 40.64
C GLU A 303 -1.13 26.61 42.16
N GLN A 304 -0.04 27.23 42.62
CA GLN A 304 0.11 27.61 44.02
C GLN A 304 -0.80 28.79 44.28
N VAL A 305 -1.85 28.56 45.07
CA VAL A 305 -2.69 29.60 45.70
C VAL A 305 -2.22 29.81 47.13
#